data_AF-A0A8F5BXP1-F1
#
_entry.id   AF-A0A8F5BXP1-F1
#
_cell.length_a   1.000
_cell.length_b   1.000
_cell.length_c   1.000
_cell.angle_alpha   90.00
_cell.angle_beta   90.00
_cell.angle_gamma   90.00
#
_symmetry.space_group_name_H-M   'P 1'
#
loop_
_entity.id
_entity.type
_entity.pdbx_description
1 polymer ?
#
loop_
_entity_poly.entity_id
_entity_poly.type
_entity_poly.pdbx_seq_one_letter_code
_entity_poly.pdbx_strand_id
1 'polypeptide(L)'
;MSNNENEKEEEKKVDIKTLVSVIPPASALKGRKAPPKEKRIKIRKRNDVDKGFAIISSKLAKDLGITNDVEISVKGKRIKLKAILQEEILELEVWANPQDLVTLGIEDNSTVTVRASK
;
A
#
# COMPACT_ATOMS: atom_id res chain seq x y z
N MET A 1 43.86 -13.20 70.17
CA MET A 1 42.89 -12.12 69.88
C MET A 1 43.60 -11.07 69.08
N SER A 2 43.12 -10.76 67.87
CA SER A 2 43.10 -9.43 67.25
C SER A 2 42.64 -9.56 65.80
N ASN A 3 41.64 -8.76 65.44
CA ASN A 3 40.84 -8.73 64.22
C ASN A 3 41.62 -8.40 62.94
N ASN A 4 41.08 -8.87 61.81
CA ASN A 4 40.97 -8.17 60.53
C ASN A 4 39.82 -8.88 59.77
N GLU A 5 38.58 -8.37 59.77
CA GLU A 5 38.02 -7.32 58.87
C GLU A 5 38.25 -7.68 57.38
N ASN A 6 37.21 -8.17 56.70
CA ASN A 6 36.30 -7.42 55.81
C ASN A 6 37.02 -6.96 54.51
N GLU A 7 36.54 -7.11 53.29
CA GLU A 7 35.26 -7.40 52.67
C GLU A 7 35.58 -7.98 51.29
N LYS A 8 34.88 -9.04 50.86
CA LYS A 8 34.89 -9.42 49.44
C LYS A 8 33.73 -8.67 48.78
N GLU A 9 34.04 -7.56 48.13
CA GLU A 9 33.10 -6.84 47.27
C GLU A 9 32.63 -7.78 46.15
N GLU A 10 31.40 -8.28 46.27
CA GLU A 10 30.69 -8.89 45.16
C GLU A 10 30.36 -7.78 44.16
N GLU A 11 31.24 -7.61 43.17
CA GLU A 11 30.94 -6.82 41.98
C GLU A 11 29.68 -7.38 41.31
N LYS A 12 28.54 -6.75 41.59
CA LYS A 12 27.29 -6.99 40.87
C LYS A 12 27.52 -6.61 39.42
N LYS A 13 27.85 -7.62 38.60
CA LYS A 13 27.86 -7.51 37.13
C LYS A 13 26.53 -6.92 36.71
N VAL A 14 26.54 -5.65 36.38
CA VAL A 14 25.36 -4.94 35.90
C VAL A 14 24.90 -5.71 34.67
N ASP A 15 23.68 -6.26 34.70
CA ASP A 15 23.17 -7.09 33.61
C ASP A 15 22.99 -6.25 32.34
N ILE A 16 24.01 -6.24 31.49
CA ILE A 16 24.11 -5.47 30.23
C ILE A 16 22.92 -5.78 29.31
N LYS A 17 22.35 -7.00 29.41
CA LYS A 17 21.14 -7.42 28.68
C LYS A 17 19.94 -6.52 28.95
N THR A 18 19.82 -5.98 30.16
CA THR A 18 18.69 -5.15 30.57
C THR A 18 18.85 -3.71 30.07
N LEU A 19 20.08 -3.23 29.86
CA LEU A 19 20.35 -1.92 29.24
C LEU A 19 20.12 -1.95 27.72
N VAL A 20 20.43 -3.08 27.07
CA VAL A 20 20.18 -3.27 25.63
C VAL A 20 18.69 -3.37 25.31
N SER A 21 17.84 -3.78 26.25
CA SER A 21 16.38 -3.85 26.04
C SER A 21 15.67 -2.49 26.08
N VAL A 22 16.32 -1.44 26.61
CA VAL A 22 15.79 -0.07 26.64
C VAL A 22 15.77 0.55 25.24
N ILE A 23 16.64 0.10 24.35
CA ILE A 23 16.70 0.59 22.98
C ILE A 23 15.90 -0.38 22.11
N PRO A 24 14.70 0.00 21.64
CA PRO A 24 13.97 -0.84 20.70
C PRO A 24 14.85 -1.07 19.47
N PRO A 25 14.92 -2.31 18.94
CA PRO A 25 15.66 -2.56 17.71
C PRO A 25 15.12 -1.64 16.61
N ALA A 26 15.99 -1.15 15.72
CA ALA A 26 15.61 -0.23 14.65
C ALA A 26 14.40 -0.72 13.82
N SER A 27 14.20 -2.04 13.74
CA SER A 27 13.04 -2.70 13.13
C SER A 27 11.69 -2.39 13.80
N ALA A 28 11.66 -2.08 15.10
CA ALA A 28 10.46 -1.74 15.85
C ALA A 28 10.01 -0.27 15.67
N LEU A 29 10.95 0.62 15.31
CA LEU A 29 10.65 2.03 15.01
C LEU A 29 10.05 2.23 13.62
N LYS A 30 10.18 1.23 12.73
CA LYS A 30 9.59 1.27 11.39
C LYS A 30 8.11 0.93 11.51
N GLY A 31 7.30 1.95 11.85
CA GLY A 31 5.84 1.84 11.85
C GLY A 31 5.37 1.11 10.59
N ARG A 32 4.50 0.11 10.78
CA ARG A 32 3.85 -0.63 9.69
C ARG A 32 3.00 0.33 8.86
N LYS A 33 3.64 1.12 7.98
CA LYS A 33 2.93 1.75 6.87
C LYS A 33 2.43 0.59 6.04
N ALA A 34 1.12 0.34 6.08
CA ALA A 34 0.49 -0.59 5.16
C ALA A 34 1.02 -0.25 3.76
N PRO A 35 1.53 -1.24 3.00
CA PRO A 35 2.06 -0.97 1.68
C PRO A 35 1.00 -0.19 0.90
N PRO A 36 1.37 0.85 0.15
CA PRO A 36 0.41 1.52 -0.70
C PRO A 36 -0.21 0.43 -1.57
N LYS A 37 -1.53 0.28 -1.47
CA LYS A 37 -2.29 -0.72 -2.21
C LYS A 37 -2.31 -0.24 -3.66
N GLU A 38 -1.23 -0.53 -4.37
CA GLU A 38 -1.08 -0.26 -5.79
C GLU A 38 -1.06 -1.60 -6.50
N LYS A 39 -1.95 -1.80 -7.47
CA LYS A 39 -2.00 -3.02 -8.26
C LYS A 39 -1.81 -2.63 -9.73
N ARG A 40 -0.91 -3.35 -10.40
CA ARG A 40 -0.73 -3.24 -11.84
C ARG A 40 -1.73 -4.17 -12.51
N ILE A 41 -2.58 -3.61 -13.35
CA ILE A 41 -3.68 -4.31 -13.98
C ILE A 41 -3.81 -3.90 -15.44
N LYS A 42 -4.55 -4.67 -16.23
CA LYS A 42 -4.83 -4.34 -17.62
C LYS A 42 -6.06 -3.45 -17.70
N ILE A 43 -5.98 -2.40 -18.51
CA ILE A 43 -7.14 -1.57 -18.82
C ILE A 43 -7.75 -1.97 -20.15
N ARG A 44 -9.08 -1.90 -20.21
CA ARG A 44 -9.85 -2.20 -21.39
C ARG A 44 -10.76 -1.05 -21.77
N LYS A 45 -10.85 -0.80 -23.06
CA LYS A 45 -11.68 0.26 -23.61
C LYS A 45 -13.12 -0.24 -23.73
N ARG A 46 -14.06 0.42 -23.04
CA ARG A 46 -15.49 0.21 -23.28
C ARG A 46 -16.18 1.54 -23.51
N ASN A 47 -16.95 1.61 -24.59
CA ASN A 47 -17.76 2.78 -24.94
C ASN A 47 -18.95 2.94 -23.99
N ASP A 48 -19.35 1.87 -23.30
CA ASP A 48 -20.46 1.86 -22.35
C ASP A 48 -20.13 2.57 -21.02
N VAL A 49 -18.87 2.97 -20.82
CA VAL A 49 -18.42 3.66 -19.62
C VAL A 49 -18.43 5.15 -19.88
N ASP A 50 -19.16 5.90 -19.06
CA ASP A 50 -19.17 7.37 -19.13
C ASP A 50 -17.81 7.98 -18.84
N LYS A 51 -17.57 9.17 -19.39
CA LYS A 51 -16.32 9.91 -19.19
C LYS A 51 -16.18 10.29 -17.72
N GLY A 52 -15.00 10.09 -17.15
CA GLY A 52 -14.73 10.30 -15.73
C GLY A 52 -15.12 9.13 -14.83
N PHE A 53 -15.63 8.04 -15.40
CA PHE A 53 -15.94 6.80 -14.69
C PHE A 53 -15.02 5.66 -15.13
N ALA A 54 -14.78 4.73 -14.20
CA ALA A 54 -14.08 3.49 -14.45
C ALA A 54 -14.84 2.34 -13.76
N ILE A 55 -15.09 1.26 -14.49
CA ILE A 55 -15.71 0.07 -13.91
C ILE A 55 -14.61 -0.86 -13.43
N ILE A 56 -14.70 -1.26 -12.16
CA ILE A 56 -13.72 -2.09 -11.49
C ILE A 56 -14.42 -3.28 -10.82
N SER A 57 -13.70 -4.39 -10.68
CA SER A 57 -14.22 -5.54 -9.95
C SER A 57 -14.41 -5.21 -8.46
N SER A 58 -15.54 -5.61 -7.86
CA SER A 58 -15.79 -5.44 -6.42
C SER A 58 -14.70 -6.08 -5.54
N LYS A 59 -14.09 -7.18 -6.02
CA LYS A 59 -12.98 -7.85 -5.33
C LYS A 59 -11.69 -7.03 -5.39
N LEU A 60 -11.34 -6.52 -6.58
CA LEU A 60 -10.21 -5.61 -6.76
C LEU A 60 -10.39 -4.33 -5.92
N ALA A 61 -11.60 -3.80 -5.86
CA ALA A 61 -11.91 -2.64 -5.04
C ALA A 61 -11.69 -2.92 -3.54
N LYS A 62 -12.13 -4.07 -3.02
CA LYS A 62 -11.89 -4.49 -1.63
C LYS A 62 -10.39 -4.67 -1.34
N ASP A 63 -9.68 -5.33 -2.24
CA ASP A 63 -8.23 -5.53 -2.14
C ASP A 63 -7.51 -4.18 -2.04
N LEU A 64 -7.86 -3.25 -2.94
CA LEU A 64 -7.24 -1.93 -3.04
C LEU A 64 -7.77 -0.91 -2.03
N GLY A 65 -8.92 -1.17 -1.41
CA GLY A 65 -9.61 -0.22 -0.53
C GLY A 65 -10.28 0.94 -1.28
N ILE A 66 -10.70 0.71 -2.52
CA ILE A 66 -11.42 1.69 -3.34
C ILE A 66 -12.90 1.64 -2.97
N THR A 67 -13.48 2.80 -2.64
CA THR A 67 -14.92 2.94 -2.34
C THR A 67 -15.63 3.69 -3.46
N ASN A 68 -15.25 4.95 -3.70
CA ASN A 68 -15.92 5.81 -4.68
C ASN A 68 -14.99 6.34 -5.76
N ASP A 69 -13.72 6.62 -5.40
CA ASP A 69 -12.77 7.25 -6.30
C ASP A 69 -11.53 6.37 -6.49
N VAL A 70 -11.11 6.24 -7.74
CA VAL A 70 -9.94 5.48 -8.15
C VAL A 70 -8.95 6.40 -8.85
N GLU A 71 -7.67 6.27 -8.50
CA GLU A 71 -6.60 6.97 -9.19
C GLU A 71 -5.88 6.00 -10.13
N ILE A 72 -5.86 6.34 -11.42
CA ILE A 72 -5.12 5.59 -12.44
C ILE A 72 -3.87 6.38 -12.81
N SER A 73 -2.71 5.75 -12.64
CA SER A 73 -1.40 6.32 -12.94
C SER A 73 -0.72 5.54 -14.07
N VAL A 74 -0.28 6.24 -15.11
CA VAL A 74 0.44 5.68 -16.26
C VAL A 74 1.55 6.61 -16.70
N LYS A 75 2.79 6.11 -16.74
CA LYS A 75 3.98 6.82 -17.26
C LYS A 75 4.10 8.29 -16.79
N GLY A 76 3.83 8.56 -15.52
CA GLY A 76 3.91 9.90 -14.92
C GLY A 76 2.65 10.75 -15.01
N LYS A 77 1.64 10.34 -15.78
CA LYS A 77 0.29 10.96 -15.79
C LYS A 77 -0.62 10.27 -14.78
N ARG A 78 -1.44 11.06 -14.08
CA ARG A 78 -2.42 10.56 -13.11
C ARG A 78 -3.79 11.16 -13.42
N ILE A 79 -4.83 10.33 -13.31
CA ILE A 79 -6.21 10.77 -13.39
C ILE A 79 -6.99 10.22 -12.19
N LYS A 80 -7.92 11.01 -11.68
CA LYS A 80 -8.93 10.56 -10.73
C LYS A 80 -10.22 10.30 -11.48
N LEU A 81 -10.79 9.12 -11.27
CA LEU A 81 -12.03 8.68 -11.90
C LEU A 81 -12.95 8.15 -10.81
N LYS A 82 -14.26 8.23 -11.03
CA LYS A 82 -15.25 7.57 -10.18
C LYS A 82 -15.27 6.09 -10.47
N ALA A 83 -15.18 5.27 -9.43
CA ALA A 83 -15.22 3.82 -9.52
C ALA A 83 -16.67 3.32 -9.50
N ILE A 84 -17.03 2.49 -10.48
CA ILE A 84 -18.27 1.71 -10.51
C ILE A 84 -17.89 0.26 -10.21
N LEU A 85 -18.50 -0.32 -9.17
CA LEU A 85 -18.19 -1.68 -8.71
C LEU A 85 -19.09 -2.69 -9.42
N GLN A 86 -18.51 -3.65 -10.15
CA GLN A 86 -19.26 -4.71 -10.83
C GLN A 86 -18.57 -6.06 -10.60
N GLU A 87 -19.33 -7.13 -10.33
CA GLU A 87 -18.76 -8.45 -10.02
C GLU A 87 -18.37 -9.27 -11.25
N GLU A 88 -18.88 -8.90 -12.42
CA GLU A 88 -18.65 -9.59 -13.70
C GLU A 88 -17.24 -9.38 -14.26
N ILE A 89 -16.49 -8.41 -13.72
CA ILE A 89 -15.15 -8.05 -14.18
C ILE A 89 -14.09 -8.84 -13.40
N LEU A 90 -13.06 -9.29 -14.12
CA LEU A 90 -11.90 -9.95 -13.53
C LEU A 90 -11.12 -9.01 -12.60
N GLU A 91 -10.48 -9.58 -11.59
CA GLU A 91 -9.67 -8.85 -10.59
C GLU A 91 -8.40 -8.18 -11.15
N LEU A 92 -8.03 -8.46 -12.40
CA LEU A 92 -6.85 -7.90 -13.06
C LEU A 92 -7.22 -7.04 -14.26
N GLU A 93 -8.51 -6.72 -14.40
CA GLU A 93 -9.06 -5.96 -15.52
C GLU A 93 -9.87 -4.78 -14.98
N VAL A 94 -9.71 -3.61 -15.62
CA VAL A 94 -10.51 -2.42 -15.36
C VAL A 94 -10.99 -1.84 -16.67
N TRP A 95 -12.24 -1.39 -16.70
CA TRP A 95 -12.83 -0.79 -17.89
C TRP A 95 -12.90 0.71 -17.70
N ALA A 96 -12.51 1.45 -18.73
CA ALA A 96 -12.55 2.90 -18.72
C ALA A 96 -13.00 3.45 -20.08
N ASN A 97 -13.49 4.69 -20.05
CA ASN A 97 -13.92 5.38 -21.25
C ASN A 97 -12.74 5.60 -22.21
N PRO A 98 -12.90 5.35 -23.52
CA PRO A 98 -11.89 5.60 -24.52
C PRO A 98 -11.33 7.04 -24.51
N GLN A 99 -12.13 8.06 -24.22
CA GLN A 99 -11.70 9.46 -24.18
C GLN A 99 -10.68 9.72 -23.07
N ASP A 100 -10.91 9.16 -21.88
CA ASP A 100 -9.98 9.29 -20.76
C ASP A 100 -8.68 8.54 -21.04
N LEU A 101 -8.79 7.38 -21.69
CA LEU A 101 -7.64 6.59 -22.13
C LEU A 101 -6.83 7.31 -23.20
N VAL A 102 -7.47 7.94 -24.19
CA VAL A 102 -6.78 8.75 -25.22
C VAL A 102 -6.06 9.94 -24.58
N THR A 103 -6.68 10.61 -23.61
CA THR A 103 -6.05 11.73 -22.87
C THR A 103 -4.77 11.29 -22.15
N LEU A 104 -4.79 10.08 -21.60
CA LEU A 104 -3.64 9.48 -20.93
C LEU A 104 -2.64 8.85 -21.93
N GLY A 105 -3.02 8.67 -23.20
CA GLY A 105 -2.21 7.97 -24.21
C GLY A 105 -2.16 6.46 -23.98
N ILE A 106 -3.27 5.88 -23.51
CA ILE A 106 -3.39 4.47 -23.17
C ILE A 106 -4.16 3.72 -24.27
N GLU A 107 -3.59 2.59 -24.69
CA GLU A 107 -4.19 1.69 -25.67
C GLU A 107 -4.92 0.52 -24.99
N ASP A 108 -5.74 -0.22 -25.74
CA ASP A 108 -6.44 -1.38 -25.18
C ASP A 108 -5.44 -2.42 -24.68
N ASN A 109 -5.76 -3.12 -23.59
CA ASN A 109 -4.88 -4.07 -22.90
C ASN A 109 -3.59 -3.50 -22.30
N SER A 110 -3.46 -2.18 -22.20
CA SER A 110 -2.28 -1.57 -21.58
C SER A 110 -2.22 -1.84 -20.08
N THR A 111 -1.00 -1.99 -19.56
CA THR A 111 -0.76 -2.13 -18.11
C THR A 111 -0.78 -0.77 -17.44
N VAL A 112 -1.69 -0.60 -16.48
CA VAL A 112 -1.87 0.63 -15.71
C VAL A 112 -1.67 0.36 -14.22
N THR A 113 -1.25 1.38 -13.49
CA THR A 113 -1.15 1.28 -12.02
C THR A 113 -2.41 1.90 -11.43
N VAL A 114 -3.17 1.11 -10.68
CA VAL A 114 -4.37 1.56 -10.00
C VAL A 114 -4.11 1.67 -8.51
N ARG A 115 -4.59 2.77 -7.92
CA ARG A 115 -4.47 3.07 -6.51
C ARG A 115 -5.82 3.52 -5.97
N ALA A 116 -6.04 3.31 -4.67
CA ALA A 116 -7.13 3.97 -3.98
C ALA A 116 -6.82 5.47 -3.89
N SER A 117 -7.72 6.30 -4.41
CA SER A 117 -7.68 7.72 -4.10
C SER A 117 -8.24 7.87 -2.69
N LYS A 118 -7.40 8.36 -1.76
CA LYS A 118 -7.82 8.68 -0.40
C LYS A 118 -8.56 10.01 -0.36
#